data_AF-A0AAV8GPD1-F1
#
_entry.id   AF-A0AAV8GPD1-F1
#
_cell.length_a   1.000
_cell.length_b   1.000
_cell.length_c   1.000
_cell.angle_alpha   90.00
_cell.angle_beta   90.00
_cell.angle_gamma   90.00
#
_symmetry.space_group_name_H-M   'P 1'
#
loop_
_entity.id
_entity.type
_entity.pdbx_description
1 polymer ?
#
loop_
_entity_poly.entity_id
_entity_poly.type
_entity_poly.pdbx_seq_one_letter_code
_entity_poly.pdbx_strand_id
1 'polypeptide(L)'
;MGKWDHWVDAALLNLVARRLDKFSKPVWLDMSCNDGEVESFSEPGPWDRSAVEIKMEGPSLSKWLSYLPKMGNETSTKFLNDRQNMLLFSGNDYLCLSSHPAVRKAASSASLEHGMGPRGSALVCGNTSYHESVASTLATLTKKEACVLCPTGFAANVAFLVTVGNIITLLSTSKKKPPVHEQVAIFSDEFNHASIIDGIRTAEKQGEARLFVYRHCDVSHLKHLL
;
A
#
# COMPACT_ATOMS: atom_id res chain seq x y z
N MET A 1 1.58 26.30 -16.42
CA MET A 1 2.01 24.90 -16.28
C MET A 1 3.45 24.89 -15.83
N GLY A 2 3.74 24.21 -14.72
CA GLY A 2 5.10 24.14 -14.18
C GLY A 2 6.02 23.36 -15.11
N LYS A 3 7.35 23.50 -14.93
CA LYS A 3 8.34 22.67 -15.66
C LYS A 3 8.06 21.16 -15.49
N TRP A 4 7.45 20.78 -14.36
CA TRP A 4 7.05 19.41 -14.05
C TRP A 4 5.94 18.88 -14.98
N ASP A 5 4.85 19.63 -15.17
CA ASP A 5 3.73 19.19 -16.01
C ASP A 5 4.22 18.91 -17.44
N HIS A 6 5.07 19.79 -17.97
CA HIS A 6 5.69 19.61 -19.28
C HIS A 6 6.55 18.33 -19.35
N TRP A 7 7.30 18.01 -18.30
CA TRP A 7 8.08 16.77 -18.23
C TRP A 7 7.18 15.54 -18.16
N VAL A 8 6.09 15.59 -17.41
CA VAL A 8 5.13 14.48 -17.35
C VAL A 8 4.47 14.27 -18.72
N ASP A 9 3.99 15.34 -19.35
CA ASP A 9 3.36 15.29 -20.67
C ASP A 9 4.31 14.75 -21.74
N ALA A 10 5.57 15.20 -21.73
CA ALA A 10 6.58 14.69 -22.65
C ALA A 10 6.89 13.20 -22.42
N ALA A 11 6.94 12.74 -21.17
CA ALA A 11 7.14 11.33 -20.85
C ALA A 11 5.95 10.48 -21.32
N LEU A 12 4.72 10.96 -21.10
CA LEU A 12 3.49 10.30 -21.57
C LEU A 12 3.46 10.20 -23.10
N LEU A 13 3.81 11.28 -23.81
CA LEU A 13 3.91 11.26 -25.28
C LEU A 13 4.94 10.25 -25.77
N ASN A 14 6.07 10.11 -25.07
CA ASN A 14 7.09 9.10 -25.41
C ASN A 14 6.55 7.68 -25.22
N LEU A 15 5.79 7.41 -24.15
CA LEU A 15 5.15 6.12 -23.91
C LEU A 15 4.11 5.79 -24.98
N VAL A 16 3.27 6.76 -25.35
CA VAL A 16 2.28 6.63 -26.45
C VAL A 16 2.98 6.34 -27.77
N ALA A 17 4.04 7.08 -28.10
CA ALA A 17 4.83 6.84 -29.32
C ALA A 17 5.43 5.42 -29.38
N ARG A 18 5.76 4.84 -28.22
CA ARG A 18 6.23 3.45 -28.09
C ARG A 18 5.10 2.42 -28.03
N ARG A 19 3.83 2.84 -28.14
CA ARG A 19 2.62 1.99 -27.97
C ARG A 19 2.57 1.31 -26.61
N LEU A 20 3.15 1.95 -25.59
CA LEU A 20 3.11 1.52 -24.20
C LEU A 20 1.96 2.18 -23.42
N ASP A 21 1.02 2.81 -24.13
CA ASP A 21 -0.21 3.42 -23.60
C ASP A 21 -1.42 2.48 -23.64
N LYS A 22 -1.30 1.34 -24.36
CA LYS A 22 -2.38 0.37 -24.58
C LYS A 22 -2.85 -0.40 -23.34
N PHE A 23 -2.33 -0.07 -22.17
CA PHE A 23 -2.38 -0.91 -20.96
C PHE A 23 -3.52 -0.57 -20.00
N SER A 24 -4.48 0.25 -20.44
CA SER A 24 -5.58 0.76 -19.63
C SER A 24 -6.95 0.15 -19.95
N LYS A 25 -7.00 -0.98 -20.68
CA LYS A 25 -8.30 -1.62 -20.99
C LYS A 25 -8.64 -2.67 -19.93
N PRO A 26 -9.57 -2.40 -19.01
CA PRO A 26 -10.00 -3.40 -18.05
C PRO A 26 -10.70 -4.56 -18.76
N VAL A 27 -10.59 -5.75 -18.18
CA VAL A 27 -11.49 -6.85 -18.45
C VAL A 27 -12.83 -6.50 -17.81
N TRP A 28 -13.83 -6.25 -18.64
CA TRP A 28 -15.17 -5.92 -18.18
C TRP A 28 -15.84 -7.16 -17.60
N LEU A 29 -15.97 -7.16 -16.27
CA LEU A 29 -16.82 -8.09 -15.55
C LEU A 29 -18.15 -7.38 -15.30
N ASP A 30 -19.24 -8.12 -15.47
CA ASP A 30 -20.57 -7.62 -15.14
C ASP A 30 -20.59 -7.30 -13.66
N MET A 31 -20.69 -6.01 -13.32
CA MET A 31 -20.77 -5.62 -11.93
C MET A 31 -22.23 -5.63 -11.58
N SER A 32 -22.70 -6.75 -11.04
CA SER A 32 -23.96 -6.77 -10.31
C SER A 32 -23.77 -5.98 -9.00
N CYS A 33 -23.59 -4.66 -9.14
CA CYS A 33 -23.58 -3.76 -8.00
C CYS A 33 -24.99 -3.80 -7.46
N ASN A 34 -25.20 -4.62 -6.43
CA ASN A 34 -26.39 -4.50 -5.63
C ASN A 34 -26.20 -3.18 -4.89
N ASP A 35 -26.57 -2.06 -5.53
CA ASP A 35 -26.78 -0.74 -4.93
C ASP A 35 -27.97 -0.78 -3.95
N GLY A 36 -28.12 -1.90 -3.23
CA GLY A 36 -28.99 -1.97 -2.08
C GLY A 36 -28.58 -0.87 -1.11
N GLU A 37 -29.53 -0.41 -0.31
CA GLU A 37 -29.30 0.65 0.66
C GLU A 37 -27.96 0.43 1.39
N VAL A 38 -27.08 1.44 1.31
CA VAL A 38 -25.84 1.45 2.07
C VAL A 38 -26.24 1.39 3.53
N GLU A 39 -26.11 0.21 4.12
CA GLU A 39 -26.47 -0.03 5.50
C GLU A 39 -25.51 0.78 6.38
N SER A 40 -26.03 1.88 6.92
CA SER A 40 -25.29 2.74 7.85
C SER A 40 -25.52 2.25 9.28
N PHE A 41 -24.46 2.24 10.08
CA PHE A 41 -24.52 1.84 11.48
C PHE A 41 -24.12 3.02 12.35
N SER A 42 -24.87 3.28 13.41
CA SER A 42 -24.60 4.38 14.35
C SER A 42 -23.68 3.99 15.49
N GLU A 43 -23.50 2.69 15.76
CA GLU A 43 -22.79 2.16 16.93
C GLU A 43 -21.93 0.94 16.56
N PRO A 44 -20.86 0.65 17.33
CA PRO A 44 -20.08 -0.58 17.19
C PRO A 44 -20.95 -1.84 17.29
N GLY A 45 -20.70 -2.80 16.40
CA GLY A 45 -21.43 -4.06 16.32
C GLY A 45 -20.65 -5.26 16.87
N PRO A 46 -21.29 -6.44 16.98
CA PRO A 46 -20.63 -7.67 17.45
C PRO A 46 -19.40 -8.08 16.63
N TRP A 47 -19.33 -7.67 15.35
CA TRP A 47 -18.21 -7.94 14.46
C TRP A 47 -16.93 -7.19 14.84
N ASP A 48 -17.03 -6.03 15.51
CA ASP A 48 -15.84 -5.25 15.91
C ASP A 48 -15.01 -6.00 16.95
N ARG A 49 -15.66 -6.75 17.84
CA ARG A 49 -14.96 -7.62 18.79
C ARG A 49 -14.27 -8.80 18.11
N SER A 50 -14.91 -9.38 17.09
CA SER A 50 -14.34 -10.54 16.39
C SER A 50 -13.02 -10.26 15.67
N ALA A 51 -12.74 -8.98 15.35
CA ALA A 51 -11.47 -8.56 14.74
C ALA A 51 -10.29 -8.58 15.72
N VAL A 52 -10.55 -8.51 17.04
CA VAL A 52 -9.52 -8.40 18.08
C VAL A 52 -9.48 -9.58 19.03
N GLU A 53 -10.55 -10.38 19.12
CA GLU A 53 -10.62 -11.57 19.97
C GLU A 53 -9.91 -12.76 19.30
N ILE A 54 -8.82 -13.21 19.91
CA ILE A 54 -8.07 -14.39 19.45
C ILE A 54 -8.09 -15.48 20.51
N LYS A 55 -7.97 -16.74 20.06
CA LYS A 55 -7.82 -17.89 20.94
C LYS A 55 -6.42 -18.46 20.82
N MET A 56 -5.71 -18.56 21.94
CA MET A 56 -4.37 -19.11 22.00
C MET A 56 -4.33 -20.36 22.87
N GLU A 57 -3.55 -21.36 22.48
CA GLU A 57 -3.35 -22.55 23.30
C GLU A 57 -2.57 -22.21 24.58
N GLY A 58 -3.06 -22.65 25.74
CA GLY A 58 -2.46 -22.40 27.05
C GLY A 58 -0.95 -22.71 27.13
N PRO A 59 -0.45 -23.83 26.58
CA PRO A 59 0.99 -24.11 26.55
C PRO A 59 1.79 -23.09 25.73
N SER A 60 1.27 -22.68 24.57
CA SER A 60 1.90 -21.68 23.70
C SER A 60 1.94 -20.31 24.37
N LEU A 61 0.85 -19.91 25.04
CA LEU A 61 0.79 -18.67 25.82
C LEU A 61 1.78 -18.70 26.99
N SER A 62 1.82 -19.80 27.75
CA SER A 62 2.76 -19.97 28.87
C SER A 62 4.22 -19.86 28.42
N LYS A 63 4.54 -20.45 27.25
CA LYS A 63 5.87 -20.33 26.64
C LYS A 63 6.15 -18.89 26.19
N TRP A 64 5.20 -18.21 25.58
CA TRP A 64 5.36 -16.82 25.16
C TRP A 64 5.61 -15.88 26.34
N LEU A 65 4.82 -16.00 27.42
CA LEU A 65 4.99 -15.23 28.64
C LEU A 65 6.36 -15.47 29.31
N SER A 66 6.93 -16.68 29.20
CA SER A 66 8.26 -16.96 29.74
C SER A 66 9.40 -16.18 29.06
N TYR A 67 9.20 -15.69 27.83
CA TYR A 67 10.17 -14.86 27.11
C TYR A 67 10.08 -13.38 27.48
N LEU A 68 9.02 -12.95 28.17
CA LEU A 68 8.87 -11.58 28.61
C LEU A 68 9.72 -11.32 29.86
N PRO A 69 10.31 -10.12 30.00
CA PRO A 69 10.97 -9.72 31.24
C PRO A 69 9.98 -9.85 32.41
N LYS A 70 10.42 -10.44 33.54
CA LYS A 70 9.57 -10.55 34.73
C LYS A 70 9.24 -9.15 35.26
N MET A 71 8.01 -8.70 35.06
CA MET A 71 7.52 -7.42 35.57
C MET A 71 6.90 -7.63 36.96
N GLY A 72 7.67 -7.36 38.02
CA GLY A 72 7.14 -7.38 39.40
C GLY A 72 6.72 -8.75 39.96
N ASN A 73 5.97 -8.73 41.06
CA ASN A 73 5.52 -9.92 41.81
C ASN A 73 4.39 -10.63 41.04
N GLU A 74 4.73 -11.38 40.00
CA GLU A 74 3.76 -12.18 39.26
C GLU A 74 3.73 -13.64 39.72
N THR A 75 2.53 -14.06 40.12
CA THR A 75 2.14 -15.44 40.34
C THR A 75 2.38 -16.24 39.05
N SER A 76 3.09 -17.37 39.16
CA SER A 76 3.34 -18.27 38.02
C SER A 76 2.03 -18.92 37.55
N THR A 77 1.29 -18.26 36.67
CA THR A 77 0.04 -18.78 36.10
C THR A 77 0.38 -19.84 35.06
N LYS A 78 0.25 -21.12 35.43
CA LYS A 78 0.37 -22.25 34.49
C LYS A 78 -0.99 -22.50 33.84
N PHE A 79 -1.11 -22.21 32.54
CA PHE A 79 -2.31 -22.53 31.76
C PHE A 79 -2.22 -23.99 31.29
N LEU A 80 -2.84 -24.91 32.04
CA LEU A 80 -2.60 -26.34 31.92
C LEU A 80 -3.42 -27.05 30.85
N ASN A 81 -4.63 -26.59 30.51
CA ASN A 81 -5.41 -27.02 29.34
C ASN A 81 -6.70 -26.21 29.25
N ASP A 82 -6.71 -25.22 28.37
CA ASP A 82 -7.89 -24.61 27.72
C ASP A 82 -7.38 -23.56 26.72
N ARG A 83 -8.09 -23.36 25.60
CA ARG A 83 -7.84 -22.21 24.72
C ARG A 83 -8.17 -20.94 25.48
N GLN A 84 -7.16 -20.09 25.70
CA GLN A 84 -7.34 -18.83 26.39
C GLN A 84 -7.84 -17.77 25.40
N ASN A 85 -8.89 -17.04 25.80
CA ASN A 85 -9.36 -15.88 25.05
C ASN A 85 -8.42 -14.70 25.33
N MET A 86 -7.96 -14.03 24.28
CA MET A 86 -7.07 -12.88 24.36
C MET A 86 -7.58 -11.75 23.47
N LEU A 87 -7.10 -10.54 23.74
CA LEU A 87 -7.36 -9.35 22.94
C LEU A 87 -6.08 -8.91 22.23
N LEU A 88 -6.16 -8.71 20.92
CA LEU A 88 -5.06 -8.26 20.07
C LEU A 88 -4.99 -6.71 20.07
N PHE A 89 -4.01 -6.15 20.79
CA PHE A 89 -3.75 -4.70 20.83
C PHE A 89 -2.67 -4.22 19.85
N SER A 90 -2.06 -5.13 19.09
CA SER A 90 -0.97 -4.82 18.16
C SER A 90 -1.37 -5.00 16.68
N GLY A 91 -2.67 -5.05 16.40
CA GLY A 91 -3.20 -5.16 15.04
C GLY A 91 -3.25 -3.82 14.31
N ASN A 92 -3.33 -3.86 12.98
CA ASN A 92 -3.43 -2.68 12.11
C ASN A 92 -4.81 -2.55 11.43
N ASP A 93 -5.79 -3.36 11.82
CA ASP A 93 -7.19 -3.19 11.38
C ASP A 93 -7.87 -2.12 12.25
N TYR A 94 -7.43 -0.88 12.09
CA TYR A 94 -7.80 0.24 12.98
C TYR A 94 -9.31 0.50 13.08
N LEU A 95 -10.05 0.14 12.04
CA LEU A 95 -11.50 0.34 11.94
C LEU A 95 -12.29 -0.98 12.02
N CYS A 96 -11.63 -2.10 12.32
CA CYS A 96 -12.23 -3.44 12.39
C CYS A 96 -12.99 -3.86 11.11
N LEU A 97 -12.63 -3.30 9.95
CA LEU A 97 -13.37 -3.48 8.70
C LEU A 97 -13.15 -4.87 8.10
N SER A 98 -12.10 -5.59 8.48
CA SER A 98 -11.84 -6.94 8.00
C SER A 98 -12.96 -7.93 8.36
N SER A 99 -13.64 -7.68 9.50
CA SER A 99 -14.72 -8.53 10.01
C SER A 99 -16.12 -7.95 9.72
N HIS A 100 -16.19 -6.75 9.16
CA HIS A 100 -17.45 -6.04 8.91
C HIS A 100 -18.35 -6.83 7.93
N PRO A 101 -19.65 -7.03 8.23
CA PRO A 101 -20.55 -7.85 7.42
C PRO A 101 -20.62 -7.41 5.95
N ALA A 102 -20.69 -6.10 5.69
CA ALA A 102 -20.73 -5.58 4.32
C ALA A 102 -19.48 -5.94 3.50
N VAL A 103 -18.28 -5.83 4.10
CA VAL A 103 -17.01 -6.17 3.44
C VAL A 103 -16.94 -7.66 3.14
N ARG A 104 -17.30 -8.50 4.12
CA ARG A 104 -17.33 -9.96 3.96
C ARG A 104 -18.33 -10.42 2.90
N LYS A 105 -19.52 -9.82 2.88
CA LYS A 105 -20.56 -10.10 1.87
C LYS A 105 -20.08 -9.72 0.48
N ALA A 106 -19.53 -8.52 0.30
CA ALA A 106 -19.00 -8.06 -0.98
C ALA A 106 -17.87 -8.97 -1.50
N ALA A 107 -16.90 -9.32 -0.63
CA ALA A 107 -15.82 -10.23 -0.98
C ALA A 107 -16.33 -11.64 -1.34
N SER A 108 -17.27 -12.18 -0.57
CA SER A 108 -17.87 -13.49 -0.86
C SER A 108 -18.63 -13.49 -2.19
N SER A 109 -19.46 -12.49 -2.44
CA SER A 109 -20.21 -12.37 -3.70
C SER A 109 -19.28 -12.28 -4.90
N ALA A 110 -18.27 -11.41 -4.85
CA ALA A 110 -17.28 -11.29 -5.93
C ALA A 110 -16.53 -12.61 -6.17
N SER A 111 -16.19 -13.34 -5.09
CA SER A 111 -15.49 -14.63 -5.21
C SER A 111 -16.35 -15.73 -5.86
N LEU A 112 -17.66 -15.74 -5.56
CA LEU A 112 -18.60 -16.71 -6.12
C LEU A 112 -18.90 -16.41 -7.60
N GLU A 113 -19.01 -15.13 -7.95
CA GLU A 113 -19.39 -14.71 -9.31
C GLU A 113 -18.21 -14.73 -10.28
N HIS A 114 -17.02 -14.33 -9.82
CA HIS A 114 -15.87 -14.09 -10.70
C HIS A 114 -14.63 -14.92 -10.36
N GLY A 115 -14.66 -15.70 -9.28
CA GLY A 115 -13.55 -16.48 -8.78
C GLY A 115 -12.66 -15.71 -7.80
N MET A 116 -11.62 -16.38 -7.29
CA MET A 116 -10.80 -15.88 -6.17
C MET A 116 -9.80 -14.77 -6.53
N GLY A 117 -9.64 -14.42 -7.81
CA GLY A 117 -8.69 -13.39 -8.20
C GLY A 117 -8.46 -13.25 -9.71
N PRO A 118 -7.67 -12.24 -10.10
CA PRO A 118 -7.34 -11.99 -11.50
C PRO A 118 -6.54 -13.13 -12.13
N ARG A 119 -6.73 -13.34 -13.44
CA ARG A 119 -6.12 -14.45 -14.20
C ARG A 119 -4.67 -14.18 -14.64
N GLY A 120 -4.10 -13.04 -14.24
CA GLY A 120 -2.76 -12.61 -14.64
C GLY A 120 -2.43 -11.21 -14.12
N SER A 121 -1.37 -10.61 -14.66
CA SER A 121 -1.00 -9.24 -14.33
C SER A 121 -1.99 -8.22 -14.92
N ALA A 122 -2.03 -7.02 -14.34
CA ALA A 122 -2.84 -5.91 -14.84
C ALA A 122 -2.64 -5.67 -16.35
N LEU A 123 -1.40 -5.88 -16.82
CA LEU A 123 -1.00 -5.70 -18.21
C LEU A 123 -1.66 -6.68 -19.19
N VAL A 124 -1.92 -7.91 -18.76
CA VAL A 124 -2.33 -9.00 -19.65
C VAL A 124 -3.83 -9.25 -19.56
N CYS A 125 -4.31 -9.59 -18.36
CA CYS A 125 -5.71 -9.95 -18.14
C CYS A 125 -6.16 -9.82 -16.67
N GLY A 126 -5.37 -9.12 -15.86
CA GLY A 126 -5.59 -9.00 -14.42
C GLY A 126 -6.28 -7.73 -13.98
N ASN A 127 -6.35 -6.71 -14.84
CA ASN A 127 -7.07 -5.48 -14.53
C ASN A 127 -8.55 -5.67 -14.89
N THR A 128 -9.46 -5.40 -13.97
CA THR A 128 -10.90 -5.63 -14.15
C THR A 128 -11.72 -4.38 -13.80
N SER A 129 -13.00 -4.36 -14.16
CA SER A 129 -13.93 -3.28 -13.77
C SER A 129 -13.96 -3.00 -12.26
N TYR A 130 -13.78 -4.02 -11.41
CA TYR A 130 -13.65 -3.85 -9.96
C TYR A 130 -12.41 -3.06 -9.55
N HIS A 131 -11.27 -3.28 -10.20
CA HIS A 131 -10.04 -2.54 -9.92
C HIS A 131 -10.19 -1.07 -10.30
N GLU A 132 -10.78 -0.78 -11.47
CA GLU A 132 -11.09 0.59 -11.90
C GLU A 132 -12.07 1.28 -10.96
N SER A 133 -13.10 0.57 -10.49
CA SER A 133 -14.08 1.09 -9.53
C SER A 133 -13.42 1.47 -8.20
N VAL A 134 -12.56 0.59 -7.65
CA VAL A 134 -11.80 0.89 -6.42
C VAL A 134 -10.84 2.06 -6.63
N ALA A 135 -10.11 2.09 -7.75
CA ALA A 135 -9.19 3.18 -8.07
C ALA A 135 -9.93 4.53 -8.17
N SER A 136 -11.06 4.58 -8.88
CA SER A 136 -11.89 5.78 -9.00
C SER A 136 -12.48 6.23 -7.64
N THR A 137 -12.94 5.27 -6.83
CA THR A 137 -13.45 5.54 -5.49
C THR A 137 -12.36 6.10 -4.57
N LEU A 138 -11.16 5.52 -4.60
CA LEU A 138 -10.01 6.02 -3.83
C LEU A 138 -9.53 7.39 -4.32
N ALA A 139 -9.52 7.64 -5.63
CA ALA A 139 -9.20 8.95 -6.19
C ALA A 139 -10.19 10.01 -5.68
N THR A 140 -11.49 9.70 -5.71
CA THR A 140 -12.55 10.57 -5.18
C THR A 140 -12.38 10.81 -3.68
N LEU A 141 -12.20 9.73 -2.89
CA LEU A 141 -12.02 9.80 -1.44
C LEU A 141 -10.81 10.66 -1.04
N THR A 142 -9.71 10.54 -1.78
CA THR A 142 -8.46 11.27 -1.52
C THR A 142 -8.38 12.63 -2.22
N LYS A 143 -9.44 13.02 -2.93
CA LYS A 143 -9.53 14.27 -3.72
C LYS A 143 -8.37 14.40 -4.71
N LYS A 144 -8.09 13.32 -5.45
CA LYS A 144 -7.07 13.24 -6.50
C LYS A 144 -7.73 12.94 -7.85
N GLU A 145 -7.04 13.31 -8.92
CA GLU A 145 -7.53 13.12 -10.30
C GLU A 145 -7.51 11.64 -10.72
N ALA A 146 -6.56 10.86 -10.19
CA ALA A 146 -6.41 9.44 -10.50
C ALA A 146 -5.78 8.69 -9.32
N CYS A 147 -5.96 7.36 -9.32
CA CYS A 147 -5.33 6.44 -8.37
C CYS A 147 -4.79 5.23 -9.15
N VAL A 148 -3.63 4.72 -8.74
CA VAL A 148 -3.05 3.48 -9.27
C VAL A 148 -2.99 2.47 -8.14
N LEU A 149 -3.59 1.29 -8.37
CA LEU A 149 -3.56 0.20 -7.39
C LEU A 149 -2.24 -0.57 -7.46
N CYS A 150 -1.69 -0.89 -6.29
CA CYS A 150 -0.57 -1.80 -6.13
C CYS A 150 -0.96 -2.92 -5.17
N PRO A 151 -0.35 -4.12 -5.28
CA PRO A 151 -0.71 -5.25 -4.42
C PRO A 151 -0.56 -4.97 -2.92
N THR A 152 0.37 -4.09 -2.54
CA THR A 152 0.61 -3.67 -1.14
C THR A 152 1.06 -2.22 -1.10
N GLY A 153 0.93 -1.58 0.07
CA GLY A 153 1.52 -0.25 0.31
C GLY A 153 3.05 -0.23 0.19
N PHE A 154 3.71 -1.37 0.48
CA PHE A 154 5.15 -1.51 0.26
C PHE A 154 5.49 -1.42 -1.24
N ALA A 155 4.78 -2.19 -2.07
CA ALA A 155 4.98 -2.19 -3.52
C ALA A 155 4.66 -0.81 -4.14
N ALA A 156 3.62 -0.13 -3.63
CA ALA A 156 3.27 1.22 -4.07
C ALA A 156 4.43 2.21 -3.86
N ASN A 157 5.00 2.24 -2.66
CA ASN A 157 6.12 3.13 -2.33
C ASN A 157 7.35 2.83 -3.18
N VAL A 158 7.73 1.56 -3.30
CA VAL A 158 8.90 1.16 -4.12
C VAL A 158 8.68 1.54 -5.58
N ALA A 159 7.53 1.20 -6.15
CA ALA A 159 7.20 1.50 -7.54
C ALA A 159 7.21 3.02 -7.81
N PHE A 160 6.62 3.81 -6.92
CA PHE A 160 6.59 5.26 -7.05
C PHE A 160 8.00 5.87 -7.07
N LEU A 161 8.82 5.53 -6.09
CA LEU A 161 10.16 6.12 -5.93
C LEU A 161 11.10 5.73 -7.08
N VAL A 162 11.02 4.48 -7.52
CA VAL A 162 11.78 4.01 -8.69
C VAL A 162 11.30 4.73 -9.96
N THR A 163 10.00 4.84 -10.19
CA THR A 163 9.45 5.54 -11.37
C THR A 163 9.85 7.01 -11.38
N VAL A 164 9.73 7.71 -10.25
CA VAL A 164 10.12 9.13 -10.14
C VAL A 164 11.61 9.31 -10.38
N GLY A 165 12.46 8.45 -9.80
CA GLY A 165 13.91 8.50 -10.07
C GLY A 165 14.24 8.33 -11.56
N ASN A 166 13.53 7.43 -12.25
CA ASN A 166 13.75 7.14 -13.67
C ASN A 166 13.16 8.19 -14.64
N ILE A 167 12.48 9.25 -14.16
CA ILE A 167 11.76 10.18 -15.05
C ILE A 167 12.67 10.84 -16.09
N ILE A 168 13.92 11.16 -15.72
CA ILE A 168 14.89 11.78 -16.62
C ILE A 168 15.33 10.80 -17.71
N THR A 169 15.58 9.54 -17.35
CA THR A 169 15.89 8.47 -18.31
C THR A 169 14.71 8.20 -19.25
N LEU A 170 13.47 8.27 -18.77
CA LEU A 170 12.28 8.12 -19.60
C LEU A 170 12.13 9.27 -20.62
N LEU A 171 12.56 10.48 -20.25
CA LEU A 171 12.54 11.67 -21.10
C LEU A 171 13.72 11.74 -22.09
N SER A 172 14.85 11.13 -21.74
CA SER A 172 16.03 11.15 -22.59
C SER A 172 15.84 10.28 -23.84
N THR A 173 16.19 10.84 -25.01
CA THR A 173 16.28 10.08 -26.26
C THR A 173 17.50 9.15 -26.28
N SER A 174 18.48 9.44 -25.42
CA SER A 174 19.68 8.65 -25.21
C SER A 174 19.41 7.62 -24.09
N LYS A 175 19.56 6.32 -24.36
CA LYS A 175 19.46 5.23 -23.36
C LYS A 175 20.61 5.25 -22.32
N LYS A 176 21.21 6.41 -22.06
CA LYS A 176 22.30 6.58 -21.10
C LYS A 176 21.73 7.13 -19.80
N LYS A 177 22.32 6.70 -18.70
CA LYS A 177 22.01 7.22 -17.36
C LYS A 177 22.22 8.73 -17.31
N PRO A 178 21.36 9.48 -16.59
CA PRO A 178 21.55 10.90 -16.42
C PRO A 178 22.89 11.17 -15.72
N PRO A 179 23.64 12.20 -16.14
CA PRO A 179 24.79 12.66 -15.37
C PRO A 179 24.32 13.14 -14.00
N VAL A 180 25.23 13.12 -13.01
CA VAL A 180 24.90 13.39 -11.60
C VAL A 180 24.14 14.71 -11.38
N HIS A 181 24.41 15.74 -12.18
CA HIS A 181 23.77 17.05 -12.07
C HIS A 181 22.37 17.12 -12.69
N GLU A 182 21.94 16.08 -13.40
CA GLU A 182 20.60 15.93 -13.99
C GLU A 182 19.75 14.88 -13.25
N GLN A 183 20.34 14.15 -12.30
CA GLN A 183 19.61 13.15 -11.49
C GLN A 183 18.54 13.81 -10.61
N VAL A 184 17.50 13.04 -10.31
CA VAL A 184 16.47 13.47 -9.35
C VAL A 184 17.06 13.47 -7.94
N ALA A 185 17.04 14.63 -7.27
CA ALA A 185 17.38 14.73 -5.86
C ALA A 185 16.16 14.32 -5.00
N ILE A 186 16.34 13.32 -4.13
CA ILE A 186 15.31 12.84 -3.19
C ILE A 186 15.74 13.16 -1.76
N PHE A 187 14.88 13.86 -1.02
CA PHE A 187 15.09 14.21 0.37
C PHE A 187 14.22 13.31 1.26
N SER A 188 14.84 12.51 2.12
CA SER A 188 14.16 11.52 2.98
C SER A 188 14.37 11.82 4.46
N ASP A 189 13.30 11.73 5.24
CA ASP A 189 13.36 11.69 6.71
C ASP A 189 14.10 10.41 7.14
N GLU A 190 14.90 10.48 8.22
CA GLU A 190 15.68 9.35 8.72
C GLU A 190 14.82 8.19 9.29
N PHE A 191 13.56 8.46 9.66
CA PHE A 191 12.60 7.46 10.15
C PHE A 191 11.51 7.10 9.14
N ASN A 192 11.73 7.41 7.86
CA ASN A 192 10.84 6.93 6.80
C ASN A 192 10.71 5.41 6.80
N HIS A 193 9.52 4.92 6.45
CA HIS A 193 9.23 3.48 6.41
C HIS A 193 10.17 2.73 5.46
N ALA A 194 10.50 1.46 5.78
CA ALA A 194 11.44 0.65 5.01
C ALA A 194 11.11 0.58 3.51
N SER A 195 9.84 0.55 3.14
CA SER A 195 9.41 0.55 1.72
C SER A 195 9.85 1.81 0.95
N ILE A 196 9.91 2.96 1.63
CA ILE A 196 10.38 4.21 1.03
C ILE A 196 11.89 4.13 0.87
N ILE A 197 12.60 3.71 1.91
CA ILE A 197 14.05 3.56 1.89
C ILE A 197 14.49 2.61 0.76
N ASP A 198 13.82 1.47 0.61
CA ASP A 198 14.14 0.48 -0.42
C ASP A 198 13.86 1.00 -1.84
N GLY A 199 12.78 1.75 -2.03
CA GLY A 199 12.49 2.44 -3.29
C GLY A 199 13.58 3.45 -3.67
N ILE A 200 13.99 4.32 -2.74
CA ILE A 200 15.04 5.32 -2.96
C ILE A 200 16.38 4.64 -3.27
N ARG A 201 16.77 3.66 -2.45
CA ARG A 201 18.04 2.93 -2.64
C ARG A 201 18.07 2.19 -3.98
N THR A 202 16.93 1.69 -4.44
CA THR A 202 16.84 1.05 -5.77
C THR A 202 17.11 2.07 -6.88
N ALA A 203 16.47 3.24 -6.83
CA ALA A 203 16.72 4.32 -7.80
C ALA A 203 18.16 4.84 -7.75
N GLU A 204 18.74 4.98 -6.56
CA GLU A 204 20.13 5.40 -6.36
C GLU A 204 21.13 4.38 -6.92
N LYS A 205 20.95 3.07 -6.63
CA LYS A 205 21.78 2.00 -7.19
C LYS A 205 21.68 1.91 -8.72
N GLN A 206 20.52 2.26 -9.28
CA GLN A 206 20.36 2.38 -10.72
C GLN A 206 21.09 3.59 -11.29
N GLY A 207 21.50 4.56 -10.46
CA GLY A 207 22.14 5.80 -10.88
C GLY A 207 21.15 6.81 -11.46
N GLU A 208 19.89 6.73 -11.04
CA GLU A 208 18.77 7.54 -11.54
C GLU A 208 18.45 8.70 -10.58
N ALA A 209 18.73 8.51 -9.29
CA ALA A 209 18.44 9.48 -8.25
C ALA A 209 19.62 9.64 -7.27
N ARG A 210 19.64 10.79 -6.57
CA ARG A 210 20.57 11.10 -5.49
C ARG A 210 19.81 11.28 -4.18
N LEU A 211 20.22 10.57 -3.13
CA LEU A 211 19.57 10.64 -1.83
C LEU A 211 20.24 11.67 -0.90
N PHE A 212 19.41 12.41 -0.18
CA PHE A 212 19.77 13.27 0.94
C PHE A 212 18.90 12.92 2.14
N VAL A 213 19.50 12.53 3.27
CA VAL A 213 18.76 12.16 4.50
C VAL A 213 18.78 13.34 5.46
N TYR A 214 17.60 13.79 5.90
CA TYR A 214 17.46 14.82 6.93
C TYR A 214 16.99 14.21 8.27
N ARG A 215 17.22 14.95 9.35
CA ARG A 215 16.90 14.50 10.72
C ARG A 215 15.40 14.46 10.91
N HIS A 216 14.91 13.55 11.76
CA HIS A 216 13.48 13.30 11.92
C HIS A 216 12.72 14.58 12.28
N CYS A 217 11.75 14.95 11.46
CA CYS A 217 10.95 16.18 11.60
C CYS A 217 11.78 17.49 11.65
N ASP A 218 13.04 17.50 11.21
CA ASP A 218 13.90 18.69 11.22
C ASP A 218 13.85 19.44 9.89
N VAL A 219 12.89 20.35 9.80
CA VAL A 219 12.70 21.23 8.63
C VAL A 219 13.88 22.17 8.40
N SER A 220 14.65 22.51 9.44
CA SER A 220 15.83 23.38 9.30
C SER A 220 16.97 22.63 8.63
N HIS A 221 17.19 21.37 8.99
CA HIS A 221 18.14 20.50 8.31
C HIS A 221 17.72 20.26 6.86
N LEU A 222 16.43 20.00 6.61
CA LEU A 222 15.91 19.86 5.25
C LEU A 222 16.20 21.11 4.40
N LYS A 223 15.95 22.31 4.93
CA LYS A 223 16.26 23.58 4.24
C LYS A 223 17.74 23.78 3.95
N HIS A 224 18.63 23.26 4.79
CA HIS A 224 20.07 23.33 4.56
C HIS A 224 20.55 22.43 3.41
N LEU A 225 19.81 21.35 3.13
CA LEU A 225 20.14 20.39 2.08
C LEU A 225 19.56 20.77 0.71
N LEU A 226 18.48 21.57 0.68
CA LEU A 226 17.81 22.08 -0.53
C LEU A 226 18.61 23.18 -1.23
#